data_AF-A0A3N5HYT4-F1
#
_entry.id   AF-A0A3N5HYT4-F1
#
_cell.length_a   1.000
_cell.length_b   1.000
_cell.length_c   1.000
_cell.angle_alpha   90.00
_cell.angle_beta   90.00
_cell.angle_gamma   90.00
#
_symmetry.space_group_name_H-M   'P 1'
#
loop_
_entity.id
_entity.type
_entity.pdbx_description
1 polymer ?
#
loop_
_entity_poly.entity_id
_entity_poly.type
_entity_poly.pdbx_seq_one_letter_code
_entity_poly.pdbx_strand_id
1 'polypeptide(L)'
;MKKYVRGLWGIIGIGLLTVLGIVAAEASDKPVTGDTVIRETQEAVTVTKDYTIQQKEAFQRKVQSELDEMQVRIAQLRGQATHASVEAKANIQKAITELEKKKDLAQKKAADIHSATASSWEQVKAKTAAAMDDLRNSLNRTLSHFP
;
A
#
# COMPACT_ATOMS: atom_id res chain seq x y z
N MET A 1 -9.05 29.11 -43.19
CA MET A 1 -9.93 27.92 -43.16
C MET A 1 -9.58 27.10 -41.92
N LYS A 2 -10.59 26.83 -41.06
CA LYS A 2 -10.73 25.82 -39.97
C LYS A 2 -9.43 25.35 -39.28
N LYS A 3 -9.02 25.83 -38.09
CA LYS A 3 -9.59 25.67 -36.72
C LYS A 3 -10.06 24.24 -36.40
N TYR A 4 -9.28 23.51 -35.59
CA TYR A 4 -9.75 22.36 -34.82
C TYR A 4 -9.70 22.71 -33.33
N VAL A 5 -10.84 22.48 -32.70
CA VAL A 5 -11.26 22.87 -31.35
C VAL A 5 -11.81 21.59 -30.73
N ARG A 6 -11.41 21.30 -29.47
CA ARG A 6 -12.10 20.50 -28.42
C ARG A 6 -12.54 19.08 -28.81
N GLY A 7 -12.16 18.00 -28.13
CA GLY A 7 -12.27 17.75 -26.68
C GLY A 7 -13.30 16.62 -26.45
N LEU A 8 -13.13 15.85 -25.36
CA LEU A 8 -14.07 14.83 -24.82
C LEU A 8 -14.14 13.53 -25.64
N TRP A 9 -14.31 12.30 -25.12
CA TRP A 9 -14.59 11.72 -23.80
C TRP A 9 -14.19 10.22 -23.95
N GLY A 10 -13.52 9.60 -22.98
CA GLY A 10 -14.12 8.51 -22.18
C GLY A 10 -15.04 7.54 -22.94
N ILE A 11 -14.69 6.24 -22.99
CA ILE A 11 -15.56 5.09 -22.68
C ILE A 11 -14.71 3.81 -22.61
N ILE A 12 -14.89 3.13 -21.48
CA ILE A 12 -14.52 1.76 -21.12
C ILE A 12 -15.32 0.78 -21.99
N GLY A 13 -14.72 -0.28 -22.52
CA GLY A 13 -15.51 -1.30 -23.21
C GLY A 13 -14.73 -2.55 -23.60
N ILE A 14 -15.04 -3.64 -22.90
CA ILE A 14 -14.67 -5.03 -23.18
C ILE A 14 -15.02 -5.41 -24.63
N GLY A 15 -14.09 -6.05 -25.35
CA GLY A 15 -14.35 -6.86 -26.54
C GLY A 15 -13.15 -7.80 -26.71
N LEU A 16 -13.22 -9.09 -26.37
CA LEU A 16 -14.08 -10.15 -26.89
C LEU A 16 -14.11 -10.20 -28.42
N LEU A 17 -13.25 -11.07 -28.96
CA LEU A 17 -13.44 -11.88 -30.17
C LEU A 17 -14.04 -11.20 -31.41
N THR A 18 -13.20 -10.92 -32.40
CA THR A 18 -13.54 -11.18 -33.81
C THR A 18 -12.33 -11.75 -34.54
N VAL A 19 -12.51 -12.98 -35.03
CA VAL A 19 -11.69 -13.60 -36.08
C VAL A 19 -12.30 -13.23 -37.44
N LEU A 20 -11.43 -13.19 -38.46
CA LEU A 20 -11.66 -13.35 -39.91
C LEU A 20 -11.59 -12.10 -40.79
N GLY A 21 -10.60 -12.09 -41.68
CA GLY A 21 -10.47 -11.19 -42.83
C GLY A 21 -9.20 -11.48 -43.64
N ILE A 22 -9.31 -12.43 -44.57
CA ILE A 22 -8.26 -12.97 -45.45
C ILE A 22 -7.87 -11.94 -46.52
N VAL A 23 -6.57 -11.69 -46.74
CA VAL A 23 -6.03 -11.13 -48.00
C VAL A 23 -4.83 -11.98 -48.43
N ALA A 24 -4.81 -12.28 -49.72
CA ALA A 24 -4.00 -13.28 -50.39
C ALA A 24 -2.49 -12.97 -50.39
N ALA A 25 -1.73 -14.07 -50.43
CA ALA A 25 -0.29 -14.18 -50.34
C ALA A 25 0.49 -13.46 -51.44
N GLU A 26 1.66 -12.92 -51.07
CA GLU A 26 2.92 -13.08 -51.77
C GLU A 26 4.10 -12.71 -50.85
N ALA A 27 5.27 -13.27 -51.13
CA ALA A 27 6.24 -13.78 -50.16
C ALA A 27 7.11 -12.76 -49.38
N SER A 28 7.57 -13.26 -48.22
CA SER A 28 8.83 -12.95 -47.53
C SER A 28 8.76 -12.03 -46.29
N ASP A 29 8.52 -12.61 -45.10
CA ASP A 29 9.42 -12.37 -43.95
C ASP A 29 9.28 -13.49 -42.89
N LYS A 30 10.34 -13.68 -42.11
CA LYS A 30 10.63 -14.81 -41.22
C LYS A 30 9.51 -15.16 -40.21
N PRO A 31 9.37 -16.44 -39.82
CA PRO A 31 8.43 -16.82 -38.76
C PRO A 31 8.87 -16.19 -37.43
N VAL A 32 8.03 -15.35 -36.84
CA VAL A 32 8.21 -14.93 -35.44
C VAL A 32 7.90 -16.14 -34.58
N THR A 33 8.95 -16.86 -34.23
CA THR A 33 8.96 -18.08 -33.41
C THR A 33 8.20 -17.85 -32.11
N GLY A 34 7.22 -18.71 -31.81
CA GLY A 34 6.42 -18.66 -30.57
C GLY A 34 7.25 -18.68 -29.28
N ASP A 35 8.51 -19.13 -29.35
CA ASP A 35 9.49 -19.07 -28.26
C ASP A 35 9.80 -17.64 -27.79
N THR A 36 9.63 -16.62 -28.65
CA THR A 36 9.87 -15.22 -28.28
C THR A 36 8.72 -14.66 -27.44
N VAL A 37 7.47 -15.00 -27.79
CA VAL A 37 6.29 -14.55 -27.01
C VAL A 37 6.26 -15.22 -25.63
N ILE A 38 6.58 -16.52 -25.55
CA ILE A 38 6.61 -17.25 -24.26
C ILE A 38 7.76 -16.74 -23.36
N ARG A 39 8.91 -16.39 -23.95
CA ARG A 39 10.07 -15.84 -23.21
C ARG A 39 9.83 -14.41 -22.73
N GLU A 40 9.32 -13.52 -23.58
CA GLU A 40 8.97 -12.15 -23.19
C GLU A 40 7.86 -12.13 -22.13
N THR A 41 6.93 -13.09 -22.19
CA THR A 41 5.90 -13.25 -21.15
C THR A 41 6.52 -13.67 -19.81
N GLN A 42 7.53 -14.55 -19.79
CA GLN A 42 8.23 -14.90 -18.55
C GLN A 42 9.11 -13.75 -18.02
N GLU A 43 9.81 -13.05 -18.90
CA GLU A 43 10.63 -11.87 -18.54
C GLU A 43 9.75 -10.74 -17.98
N ALA A 44 8.61 -10.43 -18.59
CA ALA A 44 7.69 -9.42 -18.08
C ALA A 44 7.02 -9.83 -16.75
N VAL A 45 6.67 -11.10 -16.58
CA VAL A 45 6.08 -11.62 -15.33
C VAL A 45 7.10 -11.63 -14.19
N THR A 46 8.36 -11.99 -14.46
CA THR A 46 9.43 -11.98 -13.46
C THR A 46 9.79 -10.57 -13.02
N VAL A 47 9.94 -9.62 -13.95
CA VAL A 47 10.18 -8.20 -13.63
C VAL A 47 9.05 -7.61 -12.78
N THR A 48 7.79 -7.91 -13.10
CA THR A 48 6.63 -7.42 -12.33
C THR A 48 6.60 -8.02 -10.92
N LYS A 49 6.98 -9.30 -10.78
CA LYS A 49 7.08 -9.98 -9.49
C LYS A 49 8.18 -9.38 -8.62
N ASP A 50 9.37 -9.18 -9.17
CA ASP A 50 10.51 -8.62 -8.44
C ASP A 50 10.24 -7.17 -8.01
N TYR A 51 9.63 -6.37 -8.87
CA TYR A 51 9.19 -5.02 -8.52
C TYR A 51 8.20 -5.02 -7.35
N THR A 52 7.22 -5.92 -7.38
CA THR A 52 6.24 -6.06 -6.29
C THR A 52 6.93 -6.48 -4.97
N ILE A 53 7.89 -7.40 -5.02
CA ILE A 53 8.67 -7.81 -3.84
C ILE A 53 9.45 -6.64 -3.25
N GLN A 54 10.17 -5.87 -4.07
CA GLN A 54 10.92 -4.70 -3.60
C GLN A 54 10.02 -3.65 -2.95
N GLN A 55 8.86 -3.38 -3.54
CA GLN A 55 7.87 -2.47 -2.94
C GLN A 55 7.34 -2.97 -1.60
N LYS A 56 7.04 -4.27 -1.52
CA LYS A 56 6.57 -4.91 -0.28
C LYS A 56 7.59 -4.76 0.84
N GLU A 57 8.85 -5.07 0.56
CA GLU A 57 9.92 -4.97 1.56
C GLU A 57 10.16 -3.53 2.01
N ALA A 58 10.17 -2.57 1.07
CA ALA A 58 10.33 -1.16 1.41
C ALA A 58 9.20 -0.66 2.31
N PHE A 59 7.96 -1.03 1.99
CA PHE A 59 6.80 -0.70 2.81
C PHE A 59 6.86 -1.38 4.19
N GLN A 60 7.22 -2.66 4.25
CA GLN A 60 7.38 -3.40 5.51
C GLN A 60 8.41 -2.73 6.43
N ARG A 61 9.59 -2.38 5.89
CA ARG A 61 10.63 -1.67 6.66
C ARG A 61 10.14 -0.33 7.17
N LYS A 62 9.44 0.44 6.34
CA LYS A 62 8.84 1.72 6.73
C LYS A 62 7.84 1.56 7.88
N VAL A 63 6.89 0.62 7.73
CA VAL A 63 5.87 0.36 8.76
C VAL A 63 6.50 -0.08 10.07
N GLN A 64 7.51 -0.97 10.03
CA GLN A 64 8.21 -1.40 11.24
C GLN A 64 8.91 -0.23 11.93
N SER A 65 9.66 0.58 11.19
CA SER A 65 10.34 1.75 11.73
C SER A 65 9.38 2.75 12.38
N GLU A 66 8.23 3.00 11.76
CA GLU A 66 7.21 3.89 12.30
C GLU A 66 6.54 3.29 13.56
N LEU A 67 6.30 1.98 13.59
CA LEU A 67 5.77 1.30 14.78
C LEU A 67 6.74 1.38 15.96
N ASP A 68 8.04 1.20 15.72
CA ASP A 68 9.08 1.29 16.74
C ASP A 68 9.16 2.73 17.29
N GLU A 69 9.10 3.75 16.42
CA GLU A 69 9.06 5.15 16.85
C GLU A 69 7.82 5.45 17.70
N MET A 70 6.64 4.98 17.28
CA MET A 70 5.41 5.18 18.02
C MET A 70 5.42 4.46 19.37
N GLN A 71 6.04 3.27 19.45
CA GLN A 71 6.23 2.57 20.72
C GLN A 71 7.08 3.38 21.69
N VAL A 72 8.17 4.00 21.23
CA VAL A 72 9.01 4.88 22.05
C VAL A 72 8.20 6.07 22.57
N ARG A 73 7.43 6.74 21.70
CA ARG A 73 6.58 7.89 22.08
C ARG A 73 5.50 7.50 23.10
N ILE A 74 4.88 6.33 22.95
CA ILE A 74 3.90 5.81 23.91
C ILE A 74 4.57 5.49 25.26
N ALA A 75 5.79 4.96 25.25
CA ALA A 75 6.57 4.73 26.47
C ALA A 75 6.95 6.05 27.18
N GLN A 76 7.29 7.10 26.44
CA GLN A 76 7.53 8.44 26.98
C GLN A 76 6.27 9.00 27.66
N LEU A 77 5.10 8.89 27.00
CA LEU A 77 3.82 9.29 27.58
C LEU A 77 3.52 8.57 28.89
N ARG A 78 3.81 7.26 28.98
CA ARG A 78 3.69 6.50 30.23
C ARG A 78 4.58 7.06 31.33
N GLY A 79 5.83 7.38 31.01
CA GLY A 79 6.77 7.98 31.96
C GLY A 79 6.26 9.31 32.50
N GLN A 80 5.82 10.20 31.61
CA GLN A 80 5.28 11.51 32.00
C GLN A 80 4.00 11.40 32.85
N ALA A 81 3.15 10.41 32.58
CA ALA A 81 1.95 10.13 33.38
C ALA A 81 2.24 9.88 34.87
N THR A 82 3.45 9.39 35.21
CA THR A 82 3.83 9.12 36.60
C THR A 82 4.04 10.39 37.43
N HIS A 83 4.35 11.51 36.78
CA HIS A 83 4.59 12.81 37.41
C HIS A 83 3.36 13.75 37.34
N ALA A 84 2.29 13.33 36.68
CA ALA A 84 1.08 14.13 36.52
C ALA A 84 0.20 14.13 37.78
N SER A 85 -0.70 15.12 37.90
CA SER A 85 -1.74 15.13 38.94
C SER A 85 -2.64 13.90 38.82
N VAL A 86 -3.38 13.54 39.88
CA VAL A 86 -4.26 12.34 39.88
C VAL A 86 -5.27 12.37 38.73
N GLU A 87 -5.90 13.53 38.49
CA GLU A 87 -6.86 13.71 37.40
C GLU A 87 -6.19 13.61 36.02
N ALA A 88 -5.07 14.30 35.82
CA ALA A 88 -4.32 14.25 34.57
C ALA A 88 -3.83 12.82 34.29
N LYS A 89 -3.32 12.11 35.30
CA LYS A 89 -2.86 10.73 35.21
C LYS A 89 -3.98 9.79 34.73
N ALA A 90 -5.20 9.92 35.24
CA ALA A 90 -6.33 9.10 34.81
C ALA A 90 -6.66 9.33 33.32
N ASN A 91 -6.68 10.59 32.88
CA ASN A 91 -6.94 10.96 31.48
C ASN A 91 -5.82 10.44 30.55
N ILE A 92 -4.57 10.61 30.96
CA ILE A 92 -3.39 10.13 30.22
C ILE A 92 -3.41 8.61 30.11
N GLN A 93 -3.72 7.88 31.19
CA GLN A 93 -3.76 6.42 31.18
C GLN A 93 -4.86 5.88 30.24
N LYS A 94 -6.01 6.56 30.17
CA LYS A 94 -7.06 6.25 29.20
C LYS A 94 -6.56 6.45 27.77
N ALA A 95 -5.90 7.57 27.49
CA ALA A 95 -5.33 7.84 26.16
C ALA A 95 -4.26 6.80 25.77
N ILE A 96 -3.35 6.45 26.68
CA ILE A 96 -2.33 5.39 26.47
C ILE A 96 -2.99 4.05 26.16
N THR A 97 -4.06 3.69 26.86
CA THR A 97 -4.78 2.43 26.61
C THR A 97 -5.35 2.37 25.18
N GLU A 98 -5.91 3.48 24.69
CA GLU A 98 -6.40 3.57 23.32
C GLU A 98 -5.26 3.56 22.28
N LEU A 99 -4.12 4.21 22.57
CA LEU A 99 -2.94 4.16 21.72
C LEU A 99 -2.38 2.74 21.60
N GLU A 100 -2.35 1.98 22.69
CA GLU A 100 -1.90 0.58 22.68
C GLU A 100 -2.81 -0.31 21.83
N LYS A 101 -4.14 -0.17 21.95
CA LYS A 101 -5.07 -0.91 21.08
C LYS A 101 -4.85 -0.61 19.60
N LYS A 102 -4.60 0.66 19.25
CA LYS A 102 -4.33 1.07 17.87
C LYS A 102 -2.97 0.55 17.38
N LYS A 103 -1.95 0.55 18.25
CA LYS A 103 -0.64 -0.04 17.97
C LYS A 103 -0.74 -1.53 17.71
N ASP A 104 -1.48 -2.26 18.54
CA ASP A 104 -1.70 -3.70 18.35
C ASP A 104 -2.44 -3.99 17.04
N LEU A 105 -3.43 -3.16 16.67
CA LEU A 105 -4.11 -3.27 15.39
C LEU A 105 -3.14 -3.02 14.22
N ALA A 106 -2.32 -1.97 14.29
CA ALA A 106 -1.34 -1.65 13.28
C ALA A 106 -0.28 -2.76 13.13
N GLN A 107 0.20 -3.33 14.24
CA GLN A 107 1.10 -4.49 14.25
C GLN A 107 0.47 -5.72 13.57
N LYS A 108 -0.80 -6.01 13.87
CA LYS A 108 -1.55 -7.10 13.19
C LYS A 108 -1.63 -6.87 11.69
N LYS A 109 -1.89 -5.63 11.24
CA LYS A 109 -1.92 -5.30 9.81
C LYS A 109 -0.55 -5.33 9.15
N ALA A 110 0.49 -4.92 9.87
CA ALA A 110 1.87 -5.02 9.41
C ALA A 110 2.28 -6.49 9.16
N ALA A 111 1.83 -7.42 10.02
CA ALA A 111 2.08 -8.85 9.82
C ALA A 111 1.45 -9.40 8.52
N ASP A 112 0.31 -8.85 8.08
CA ASP A 112 -0.34 -9.24 6.83
C ASP A 112 0.51 -8.91 5.58
N ILE A 113 1.45 -7.95 5.68
CA ILE A 113 2.34 -7.55 4.56
C ILE A 113 3.15 -8.74 4.04
N HIS A 114 3.70 -9.55 4.95
CA HIS A 114 4.56 -10.66 4.59
C HIS A 114 3.81 -11.65 3.68
N SER A 115 2.59 -12.01 4.07
CA SER A 115 1.73 -12.98 3.40
C SER A 115 1.00 -12.45 2.16
N ALA A 116 1.12 -11.16 1.83
CA ALA A 116 0.39 -10.59 0.69
C ALA A 116 0.90 -11.14 -0.65
N THR A 117 -0.02 -11.51 -1.54
CA THR A 117 0.29 -11.89 -2.93
C THR A 117 0.21 -10.66 -3.83
N ALA A 118 0.62 -10.77 -5.09
CA ALA A 118 0.43 -9.69 -6.07
C ALA A 118 -1.05 -9.24 -6.17
N SER A 119 -1.99 -10.19 -6.08
CA SER A 119 -3.43 -9.89 -6.14
C SER A 119 -4.01 -9.25 -4.88
N SER A 120 -3.41 -9.47 -3.70
CA SER A 120 -3.88 -8.86 -2.43
C SER A 120 -3.05 -7.65 -1.97
N TRP A 121 -1.94 -7.35 -2.65
CA TRP A 121 -0.95 -6.37 -2.23
C TRP A 121 -1.55 -4.98 -1.94
N GLU A 122 -2.28 -4.41 -2.89
CA GLU A 122 -2.85 -3.06 -2.73
C GLU A 122 -3.85 -2.98 -1.57
N GLN A 123 -4.63 -4.05 -1.33
CA GLN A 123 -5.57 -4.08 -0.22
C GLN A 123 -4.85 -4.15 1.13
N VAL A 124 -3.80 -4.97 1.25
CA VAL A 124 -3.00 -5.10 2.47
C VAL A 124 -2.28 -3.79 2.77
N LYS A 125 -1.67 -3.17 1.75
CA LYS A 125 -1.02 -1.87 1.84
C LYS A 125 -1.97 -0.79 2.34
N ALA A 126 -3.16 -0.67 1.75
CA ALA A 126 -4.16 0.31 2.15
C ALA A 126 -4.65 0.10 3.60
N LYS A 127 -4.97 -1.14 4.00
CA LYS A 127 -5.41 -1.46 5.36
C LYS A 127 -4.32 -1.17 6.39
N THR A 128 -3.07 -1.45 6.07
CA THR A 128 -1.94 -1.16 6.96
C THR A 128 -1.71 0.33 7.08
N ALA A 129 -1.70 1.06 5.96
CA ALA A 129 -1.56 2.51 5.95
C ALA A 129 -2.67 3.19 6.78
N ALA A 130 -3.91 2.74 6.64
CA ALA A 130 -5.03 3.27 7.42
C ALA A 130 -4.86 3.02 8.93
N ALA A 131 -4.38 1.84 9.34
CA ALA A 131 -4.13 1.55 10.75
C ALA A 131 -2.97 2.38 11.33
N MET A 132 -1.91 2.58 10.55
CA MET A 132 -0.77 3.44 10.91
C MET A 132 -1.19 4.91 11.03
N ASP A 133 -2.02 5.41 10.11
CA ASP A 133 -2.55 6.77 10.15
C ASP A 133 -3.47 7.00 11.34
N ASP A 134 -4.34 6.05 11.67
CA ASP A 134 -5.20 6.13 12.84
C ASP A 134 -4.39 6.18 14.15
N LEU A 135 -3.35 5.35 14.26
CA LEU A 135 -2.42 5.38 15.40
C LEU A 135 -1.68 6.72 15.49
N ARG A 136 -1.09 7.19 14.39
CA ARG A 136 -0.37 8.47 14.31
C ARG A 136 -1.27 9.64 14.68
N ASN A 137 -2.48 9.68 14.15
CA ASN A 137 -3.45 10.74 14.44
C ASN A 137 -3.87 10.72 15.91
N SER A 138 -4.12 9.53 16.48
CA SER A 138 -4.43 9.40 17.90
C SER A 138 -3.28 9.87 18.78
N LEU A 139 -2.04 9.50 18.43
CA LEU A 139 -0.84 9.91 19.18
C LEU A 139 -0.65 11.42 19.14
N ASN A 140 -0.76 12.03 17.96
CA ASN A 140 -0.67 13.49 17.81
C ASN A 140 -1.74 14.21 18.62
N ARG A 141 -3.00 13.72 18.60
CA ARG A 141 -4.07 14.29 19.44
C ARG A 141 -3.72 14.19 20.92
N THR A 142 -3.23 13.04 21.40
CA THR A 142 -2.82 12.89 22.80
C THR A 142 -1.71 13.87 23.17
N LEU A 143 -0.70 14.01 22.31
CA LEU A 143 0.41 14.95 22.54
C LEU A 143 -0.03 16.42 22.54
N SER A 144 -0.99 16.81 21.70
CA SER A 144 -1.49 18.20 21.66
C SER A 144 -2.29 18.61 22.90
N HIS A 145 -2.82 17.66 23.66
CA HIS A 145 -3.56 17.91 24.90
C HIS A 145 -2.72 17.63 26.14
N PHE A 146 -1.45 17.28 25.96
CA PHE A 146 -0.51 17.06 27.04
C PHE A 146 0.12 18.40 27.45
N PRO A 147 0.07 18.79 28.73
CA PRO A 147 0.64 20.05 29.21
C PRO A 147 2.18 20.04 29.24
#